data_AF-A0A837IBJ9-F1
#
_entry.id   AF-A0A837IBJ9-F1
#
_cell.length_a   1.000
_cell.length_b   1.000
_cell.length_c   1.000
_cell.angle_alpha   90.00
_cell.angle_beta   90.00
_cell.angle_gamma   90.00
#
_symmetry.space_group_name_H-M   'P 1'
#
loop_
_entity.id
_entity.type
_entity.pdbx_description
1 polymer ?
#
loop_
_entity_poly.entity_id
_entity_poly.type
_entity_poly.pdbx_seq_one_letter_code
_entity_poly.pdbx_strand_id
1 'polypeptide(L)' 'MKLQITITDEEQKLLAKRAAVLGYDVTKFAKFLLSHEAMKVSEVPTYKMSEAAEVRTRKAIAEDQAGKTKKWIFGKYGN' A
#
# COMPACT_ATOMS: atom_id res chain seq x y z
N MET A 1 1.96 -22.30 7.13
CA MET A 1 1.84 -21.44 8.32
C MET A 1 0.38 -21.43 8.76
N LYS A 2 0.07 -21.73 10.03
CA LYS A 2 -1.29 -21.79 10.56
C LYS A 2 -1.48 -20.64 11.55
N LEU A 3 -2.50 -19.81 11.34
CA LEU A 3 -2.87 -18.74 12.26
C LEU A 3 -3.84 -19.31 13.31
N GLN A 4 -3.49 -19.21 14.59
CA GLN A 4 -4.39 -19.48 15.71
C GLN A 4 -4.70 -18.17 16.40
N ILE A 5 -5.99 -17.90 16.58
CA ILE A 5 -6.50 -16.70 17.22
C ILE A 5 -7.50 -17.15 18.26
N THR A 6 -7.36 -16.66 19.49
CA THR A 6 -8.32 -16.89 20.56
C THR A 6 -9.29 -15.72 20.57
N ILE A 7 -10.59 -16.01 20.51
CA ILE A 7 -11.67 -15.03 20.59
C ILE A 7 -12.68 -15.49 21.63
N THR A 8 -13.39 -14.55 22.21
CA THR A 8 -14.49 -14.81 23.14
C THR A 8 -15.72 -15.33 22.40
N ASP A 9 -16.64 -15.98 23.14
CA ASP A 9 -17.91 -16.46 22.59
C ASP A 9 -18.76 -15.33 22.00
N GLU A 10 -18.67 -14.12 22.57
CA GLU A 10 -19.40 -12.95 22.09
C GLU A 10 -18.87 -12.47 20.74
N GLU A 11 -17.55 -12.39 20.60
CA GLU A 11 -16.88 -12.04 19.33
C GLU A 11 -17.18 -13.08 18.25
N GLN A 12 -17.18 -14.38 18.62
CA GLN A 12 -17.53 -15.45 17.69
C GLN A 12 -18.98 -15.31 17.21
N LYS A 13 -19.93 -15.02 18.10
CA LYS A 13 -21.34 -14.77 17.73
C LYS A 13 -21.46 -13.55 16.83
N LEU A 14 -20.73 -12.47 17.10
CA LEU A 14 -20.75 -11.26 16.29
C LEU A 14 -20.20 -11.53 14.88
N LEU A 15 -19.07 -12.22 14.79
CA LEU A 15 -18.47 -12.63 13.51
C LEU A 15 -19.41 -13.55 12.73
N ALA A 16 -20.04 -14.53 13.40
CA ALA A 16 -21.00 -15.44 12.77
C ALA A 16 -22.21 -14.69 12.20
N LYS A 17 -22.77 -13.72 12.94
CA LYS A 17 -23.87 -12.89 12.44
C LYS A 17 -23.46 -12.12 11.18
N ARG A 18 -22.27 -11.51 11.15
CA ARG A 18 -21.79 -10.77 9.98
C ARG A 18 -21.43 -11.68 8.81
N ALA A 19 -20.85 -12.85 9.09
CA ALA A 19 -20.55 -13.85 8.09
C ALA A 19 -21.82 -14.39 7.41
N ALA A 20 -22.88 -14.64 8.19
CA ALA A 20 -24.18 -15.11 7.70
C ALA A 20 -24.84 -14.15 6.70
N VAL A 21 -24.72 -12.84 6.92
CA VAL A 21 -25.23 -11.80 5.98
C VAL A 21 -24.61 -11.96 4.58
N LEU A 22 -23.36 -12.41 4.53
CA LEU A 22 -22.60 -12.62 3.28
C LEU A 22 -22.63 -14.08 2.81
N GLY A 23 -23.35 -14.97 3.50
CA GLY A 23 -23.39 -16.41 3.20
C GLY A 23 -22.05 -17.13 3.42
N TYR A 24 -21.19 -16.59 4.30
CA TYR A 24 -19.89 -17.17 4.60
C TYR A 24 -19.86 -17.87 5.96
N ASP A 25 -18.98 -18.87 6.08
CA ASP A 25 -18.58 -19.38 7.38
C ASP A 25 -17.66 -18.37 8.10
N VAL A 26 -17.57 -18.50 9.43
CA VAL A 26 -16.78 -17.59 10.29
C VAL A 26 -15.31 -17.54 9.88
N THR A 27 -14.73 -18.67 9.49
CA THR A 27 -13.31 -18.76 9.13
C THR A 27 -13.04 -18.03 7.81
N LYS A 28 -13.90 -18.23 6.81
CA LYS A 28 -13.83 -17.57 5.50
C LYS A 28 -14.04 -16.06 5.65
N PHE A 29 -15.00 -15.65 6.46
CA PHE A 29 -15.23 -14.25 6.75
C PHE A 29 -14.03 -13.61 7.48
N ALA A 30 -13.44 -14.29 8.46
CA ALA A 30 -12.25 -13.81 9.16
C ALA A 30 -11.05 -13.65 8.22
N LYS A 31 -10.82 -14.60 7.31
CA LYS A 31 -9.77 -14.48 6.27
C LYS A 31 -10.01 -13.29 5.37
N PHE A 32 -11.25 -13.11 4.90
CA PHE A 32 -11.62 -11.97 4.06
C PHE A 32 -11.35 -10.64 4.78
N LEU A 33 -11.75 -10.52 6.04
CA LEU A 33 -11.54 -9.32 6.84
C LEU A 33 -10.05 -9.00 7.02
N LEU A 34 -9.25 -10.02 7.34
CA LEU A 34 -7.78 -9.88 7.46
C LEU A 34 -7.15 -9.45 6.14
N SER A 35 -7.54 -10.06 5.01
CA SER A 35 -7.03 -9.68 3.69
C SER A 35 -7.41 -8.24 3.33
N HIS A 36 -8.64 -7.83 3.60
CA HIS A 36 -9.10 -6.46 3.35
C HIS A 36 -8.31 -5.42 4.15
N GLU A 37 -8.08 -5.67 5.44
CA GLU A 37 -7.27 -4.75 6.26
C GLU A 37 -5.79 -4.76 5.85
N ALA A 38 -5.24 -5.91 5.50
CA ALA A 38 -3.87 -6.00 4.98
C ALA A 38 -3.69 -5.19 3.67
N MET A 39 -4.71 -5.15 2.81
CA MET A 39 -4.68 -4.32 1.60
C MET A 39 -4.68 -2.82 1.92
N LYS A 40 -5.35 -2.36 2.98
CA LYS A 40 -5.27 -0.94 3.38
C LYS A 40 -3.88 -0.54 3.84
N VAL A 41 -3.14 -1.44 4.49
CA VAL A 41 -1.75 -1.19 4.91
C VAL A 41 -0.80 -1.11 3.70
N SER A 42 -1.20 -1.64 2.55
CA SER A 42 -0.42 -1.54 1.30
C SER A 42 -0.57 -0.20 0.58
N GLU A 43 -1.44 0.71 1.07
CA GLU A 43 -1.40 2.11 0.63
C GLU A 43 -0.06 2.71 1.05
N VAL A 44 0.87 2.75 0.09
CA VAL A 44 2.20 3.35 0.26
C VAL A 44 2.00 4.72 0.90
N PRO A 45 2.67 5.04 2.03
CA PRO A 45 2.46 6.30 2.71
C PRO A 45 2.75 7.44 1.74
N THR A 46 1.70 8.13 1.31
CA THR A 46 1.83 9.31 0.46
C THR A 46 2.13 10.50 1.36
N TYR A 47 3.37 10.96 1.33
CA TYR A 47 3.75 12.19 2.01
C TYR A 47 3.48 13.37 1.09
N LYS A 48 2.83 14.43 1.61
CA LYS A 48 2.73 15.68 0.87
C LYS A 48 4.13 16.23 0.65
N MET A 49 4.48 16.46 -0.61
CA MET A 49 5.74 17.11 -0.97
C MET A 49 5.73 18.55 -0.43
N SER A 50 6.88 19.04 0.04
CA SER A 50 7.02 20.45 0.41
C SER A 50 6.93 21.34 -0.83
N GLU A 51 6.42 22.56 -0.66
CA GLU A 51 6.24 23.51 -1.76
C GLU A 51 7.55 23.76 -2.54
N ALA A 52 8.67 23.89 -1.81
CA ALA A 52 9.99 24.06 -2.41
C ALA A 52 10.41 22.85 -3.29
N ALA A 53 10.09 21.63 -2.85
CA ALA A 53 10.38 20.43 -3.61
C ALA A 53 9.46 20.31 -4.84
N GLU A 54 8.21 20.78 -4.75
CA GLU A 54 7.29 20.85 -5.88
C GLU A 54 7.79 21.77 -6.99
N VAL A 55 8.21 22.99 -6.64
CA VAL A 55 8.75 23.95 -7.60
C VAL A 55 9.97 23.39 -8.31
N ARG A 56 10.90 22.75 -7.57
CA ARG A 56 12.09 22.13 -8.14
C ARG A 56 11.76 20.97 -9.05
N THR A 57 10.82 20.11 -8.66
CA THR A 57 10.39 18.96 -9.45
C THR A 57 9.74 19.41 -10.75
N ARG A 58 8.84 20.40 -10.68
CA ARG A 58 8.18 20.98 -11.86
C ARG A 58 9.19 21.60 -12.83
N LYS A 59 10.19 22.31 -12.30
CA LYS A 59 11.29 22.86 -13.10
C LYS A 59 12.12 21.76 -13.77
N ALA A 60 12.49 20.71 -13.03
CA ALA A 60 13.26 19.59 -13.55
C ALA A 60 12.51 18.85 -14.68
N ILE A 61 11.20 18.62 -14.54
CA ILE A 61 10.36 18.02 -15.59
C ILE A 61 10.35 18.91 -16.84
N ALA A 62 10.19 20.22 -16.67
CA ALA A 62 10.20 21.16 -17.80
C ALA A 62 11.56 21.24 -18.50
N GLU A 63 12.66 21.19 -17.76
CA GLU A 63 14.02 21.15 -18.31
C GLU A 63 14.31 19.83 -19.05
N ASP A 64 13.77 18.71 -18.57
CA ASP A 64 13.87 17.41 -19.23
C ASP A 64 13.09 17.37 -20.55
N GLN A 65 11.85 17.88 -20.55
CA GLN A 65 11.05 18.03 -21.77
C GLN A 65 11.70 18.99 -22.78
N ALA A 66 12.42 20.00 -22.30
CA ALA A 66 13.18 20.92 -23.16
C ALA A 66 14.52 20.33 -23.66
N GLY A 67 14.84 19.08 -23.32
CA GLY A 67 16.07 18.40 -23.75
C GLY A 67 17.34 18.92 -23.08
N LYS A 68 17.24 19.62 -21.95
CA LYS A 68 18.38 20.23 -21.24
C LYS A 68 19.05 19.27 -20.25
N THR A 69 18.49 18.09 -20.05
CA THR A 69 19.03 17.05 -19.16
C THR A 69 20.13 16.24 -19.85
N LYS A 70 21.26 16.08 -19.16
CA LYS A 70 22.34 15.17 -19.56
C LYS A 70 22.13 13.83 -18.87
N LYS A 71 21.99 12.76 -19.67
CA LYS A 71 22.01 11.38 -19.16
C LYS A 71 23.45 10.98 -18.88
N TRP A 72 23.83 10.95 -17.61
CA TRP A 72 25.14 10.45 -17.19
C TRP A 72 25.13 8.93 -17.20
N ILE A 73 25.89 8.33 -18.12
CA ILE A 73 26.18 6.89 -18.11
C ILE A 73 27.41 6.70 -17.23
N PHE A 74 27.23 6.25 -15.99
CA PHE A 74 28.35 5.90 -15.13
C PHE A 74 28.94 4.57 -15.62
N GLY A 75 30.19 4.59 -16.10
CA GLY A 75 30.91 3.39 -16.53
C GLY A 75 31.88 3.52 -17.71
N LYS A 76 32.10 4.72 -18.28
CA LYS A 76 32.92 4.87 -19.50
C LYS A 76 34.24 5.66 -19.37
N TYR A 77 34.79 5.77 -18.16
CA TYR A 77 36.16 6.22 -17.94
C TYR A 77 36.79 5.44 -16.78
N GLY A 78 37.21 4.21 -17.08
CA GLY A 78 38.33 3.58 -16.40
C GLY A 78 39.50 3.61 -17.36
N ASN A 79 40.49 4.45 -17.05
CA ASN A 79 41.90 4.36 -17.43
C ASN A 79 42.67 5.25 -16.45
#